data_AF-E8KKV3-F1
#
_entry.id   AF-E8KKV3-F1
#
_cell.length_a   1.000
_cell.length_b   1.000
_cell.length_c   1.000
_cell.angle_alpha   90.00
_cell.angle_beta   90.00
_cell.angle_gamma   90.00
#
_symmetry.space_group_name_H-M   'P 1'
#
loop_
_entity.id
_entity.type
_entity.pdbx_description
1 polymer ?
#
loop_
_entity_poly.entity_id
_entity_poly.type
_entity_poly.pdbx_seq_one_letter_code
_entity_poly.pdbx_strand_id
1 'polypeptide(L)' 'MELYQKNKRLSKEIKAKIINKINEFQGFKDLKCLSSWLLFSGEQVATLDELFTHDFWHSVRQTDYPEVRAILMV' A
#
# COMPACT_ATOMS: atom_id res chain seq x y z
N MET A 1 -16.07 -1.11 16.16
CA MET A 1 -14.94 -1.88 15.59
C MET A 1 -15.47 -2.67 14.41
N GLU A 2 -15.25 -2.19 13.18
CA GLU A 2 -15.56 -2.98 11.99
C GLU A 2 -14.58 -4.15 11.90
N LEU A 3 -15.14 -5.36 11.86
CA LEU A 3 -14.38 -6.59 11.68
C LEU A 3 -13.92 -6.65 10.22
N TYR A 4 -12.74 -6.11 9.94
CA TYR A 4 -12.09 -6.28 8.65
C TYR A 4 -11.87 -7.78 8.39
N GLN A 5 -12.55 -8.33 7.37
CA GLN A 5 -12.39 -9.73 7.01
C GLN A 5 -10.98 -9.98 6.46
N LYS A 6 -10.21 -10.80 7.18
CA LYS A 6 -8.91 -11.31 6.71
C LYS A 6 -9.08 -11.94 5.32
N ASN A 7 -8.17 -11.61 4.40
CA ASN A 7 -8.07 -12.15 3.03
C ASN A 7 -9.04 -11.57 1.99
N LYS A 8 -9.64 -10.39 2.21
CA LYS A 8 -10.37 -9.73 1.13
C LYS A 8 -9.38 -9.04 0.19
N ARG A 9 -9.61 -9.15 -1.13
CA ARG A 9 -8.88 -8.39 -2.15
C ARG A 9 -9.01 -6.91 -1.83
N LEU A 10 -7.93 -6.15 -2.06
CA LEU A 10 -7.98 -4.70 -1.97
C LEU A 10 -9.10 -4.20 -2.90
N SER A 11 -9.99 -3.35 -2.39
CA SER A 11 -11.03 -2.79 -3.26
C SER A 11 -10.39 -1.89 -4.32
N LYS A 12 -11.04 -1.79 -5.50
CA LYS A 12 -10.56 -0.95 -6.60
C LYS A 12 -10.38 0.51 -6.17
N GLU A 13 -11.24 0.99 -5.26
CA GLU A 13 -11.18 2.34 -4.71
C GLU A 13 -9.94 2.57 -3.85
N ILE A 14 -9.59 1.64 -2.96
CA ILE A 14 -8.40 1.76 -2.13
C ILE A 14 -7.14 1.62 -2.99
N LYS A 15 -7.13 0.73 -3.98
CA LYS A 15 -6.03 0.63 -4.95
C LYS A 15 -5.82 1.96 -5.67
N ALA A 16 -6.88 2.59 -6.16
CA ALA A 16 -6.80 3.89 -6.83
C ALA A 16 -6.24 4.97 -5.89
N LYS A 17 -6.66 5.00 -4.61
CA LYS A 17 -6.11 5.94 -3.63
C LYS A 17 -4.60 5.75 -3.40
N ILE A 18 -4.12 4.51 -3.33
CA ILE A 18 -2.69 4.21 -3.18
C ILE A 18 -1.92 4.70 -4.41
N ILE A 19 -2.39 4.38 -5.62
CA ILE A 19 -1.77 4.80 -6.88
C ILE A 19 -1.71 6.33 -6.95
N ASN A 20 -2.81 7.01 -6.65
CA ASN A 20 -2.85 8.48 -6.63
C ASN A 20 -1.85 9.04 -5.63
N LYS A 21 -1.75 8.48 -4.43
CA LYS A 21 -0.80 8.96 -3.42
C LYS A 21 0.66 8.79 -3.86
N ILE A 22 0.98 7.68 -4.51
CA ILE A 22 2.31 7.44 -5.10
C ILE A 22 2.55 8.42 -6.25
N ASN A 23 1.55 8.71 -7.09
CA ASN A 23 1.68 9.64 -8.21
C ASN A 23 1.85 11.10 -7.74
N GLU A 24 1.10 11.53 -6.73
CA GLU A 24 1.17 12.86 -6.13
C GLU A 24 2.51 13.15 -5.43
N PHE A 25 3.22 12.12 -4.97
CA PHE A 25 4.53 12.28 -4.35
C PHE A 25 5.53 12.91 -5.32
N GLN A 26 6.01 14.11 -4.99
CA GLN A 26 6.94 14.89 -5.85
C GLN A 26 8.42 14.53 -5.65
N GLY A 27 8.73 13.68 -4.67
CA GLY A 27 10.09 13.23 -4.39
C GLY A 27 10.55 12.06 -5.25
N PHE A 28 11.73 11.52 -4.94
CA PHE A 28 12.25 10.33 -5.59
C PHE A 28 11.41 9.09 -5.23
N LYS A 29 10.89 8.41 -6.25
CA LYS A 29 10.12 7.17 -6.11
C LYS A 29 11.05 6.00 -6.38
N ASP A 30 11.57 5.40 -5.31
CA ASP A 30 12.38 4.20 -5.44
C ASP A 30 11.48 3.01 -5.81
N LEU A 31 11.60 2.55 -7.06
CA LEU A 31 10.80 1.45 -7.56
C LEU A 31 11.10 0.11 -6.85
N LYS A 32 12.36 -0.14 -6.48
CA LYS A 32 12.73 -1.37 -5.76
C LYS A 32 12.13 -1.39 -4.36
N CYS A 33 12.13 -0.24 -3.69
CA CYS A 33 11.47 -0.08 -2.40
C CYS A 33 9.96 -0.30 -2.51
N LEU A 34 9.31 0.35 -3.48
CA LEU A 34 7.87 0.18 -3.72
C LEU A 34 7.51 -1.26 -4.06
N SER A 35 8.29 -1.92 -4.92
CA SER A 35 8.10 -3.33 -5.28
C SER A 35 8.24 -4.24 -4.06
N SER A 36 9.30 -4.04 -3.26
CA SER A 36 9.53 -4.83 -2.04
C SER A 36 8.43 -4.66 -0.99
N TRP A 37 7.70 -3.54 -0.98
CA TRP A 37 6.64 -3.26 -0.01
C TRP A 37 5.25 -3.59 -0.50
N LEU A 38 5.00 -3.50 -1.81
CA LEU A 38 3.66 -3.65 -2.40
C LEU A 38 3.47 -4.98 -3.14
N LEU A 39 4.56 -5.67 -3.48
CA LEU A 39 4.53 -6.98 -4.12
C LEU A 39 5.00 -8.08 -3.16
N PHE A 40 4.83 -9.33 -3.57
CA PHE A 40 5.34 -10.46 -2.81
C PHE A 40 6.87 -10.46 -2.85
N SER A 41 7.51 -10.87 -1.75
CA SER A 41 8.96 -10.87 -1.63
C SER A 41 9.62 -11.66 -2.77
N GLY A 42 10.35 -10.96 -3.64
CA GLY A 42 11.02 -11.52 -4.82
C GLY A 42 10.49 -11.01 -6.16
N GLU A 43 9.29 -10.43 -6.19
CA GLU A 43 8.73 -9.83 -7.40
C GLU A 43 9.28 -8.41 -7.57
N GLN A 44 9.89 -8.16 -8.73
CA GLN A 44 10.48 -6.87 -9.08
C GLN A 44 9.89 -6.44 -10.41
N VAL A 45 9.46 -5.19 -10.49
CA VAL A 45 8.94 -4.59 -11.71
C VAL A 45 9.93 -3.58 -12.25
N ALA A 46 9.93 -3.38 -13.56
CA ALA A 46 10.82 -2.45 -14.24
C ALA A 46 10.24 -1.03 -14.31
N THR A 47 8.92 -0.87 -14.14
CA THR A 47 8.24 0.42 -14.19
C THR A 47 7.13 0.57 -13.14
N LEU A 48 6.76 1.83 -12.85
CA LEU A 48 5.60 2.13 -12.00
C LEU A 48 4.27 1.72 -12.66
N ASP A 49 4.19 1.76 -13.99
CA ASP A 49 2.97 1.34 -14.70
C ASP A 49 2.73 -0.16 -14.50
N GLU A 50 3.79 -0.96 -14.65
CA GLU A 50 3.80 -2.38 -14.35
C GLU A 50 3.39 -2.62 -12.89
N LEU A 51 3.99 -1.90 -11.93
CA LEU A 51 3.60 -1.96 -10.51
C LEU A 51 2.09 -1.78 -10.30
N PHE A 52 1.47 -0.84 -11.00
CA PHE A 52 0.05 -0.51 -10.85
C PHE A 52 -0.90 -1.55 -11.45
N THR A 53 -0.39 -2.47 -12.28
CA THR A 53 -1.19 -3.61 -12.76
C THR A 53 -1.46 -4.64 -11.66
N HIS A 54 -0.55 -4.78 -10.69
CA HIS A 54 -0.65 -5.77 -9.59
C HIS A 54 -1.74 -5.42 -8.57
N ASP A 55 -2.26 -6.43 -7.88
CA ASP A 55 -3.38 -6.30 -6.94
C ASP A 55 -2.98 -5.95 -5.50
N PHE A 56 -1.67 -5.79 -5.24
CA PHE A 56 -1.09 -5.53 -3.90
C PHE A 56 -1.63 -6.49 -2.82
N TRP A 57 -1.75 -7.76 -3.22
CA TRP A 57 -2.36 -8.82 -2.42
C TRP A 57 -1.50 -9.12 -1.18
N HIS A 58 -2.11 -9.10 0.01
CA HIS A 58 -1.46 -9.27 1.33
C HIS A 58 -0.35 -8.28 1.73
N SER A 59 0.14 -7.43 0.83
CA SER A 59 1.22 -6.49 1.11
C SER A 59 0.77 -5.22 1.84
N VAL A 60 -0.52 -4.85 1.72
CA VAL A 60 -1.09 -3.67 2.38
C VAL A 60 -1.86 -4.09 3.63
N ARG A 61 -1.56 -3.44 4.76
CA ARG A 61 -2.31 -3.62 6.01
C ARG A 61 -3.77 -3.20 5.80
N GLN A 62 -4.69 -4.12 6.06
CA GLN A 62 -6.13 -3.89 5.87
C GLN A 62 -6.81 -3.22 7.07
N THR A 63 -6.14 -3.21 8.23
CA THR A 63 -6.63 -2.49 9.41
C THR A 63 -6.10 -1.06 9.38
N ASP A 64 -6.94 -0.10 9.75
CA ASP A 64 -6.54 1.28 9.90
C ASP A 64 -5.33 1.41 10.84
N TYR A 65 -4.43 2.33 10.47
CA TYR A 65 -3.33 2.68 11.35
C TYR A 65 -3.91 3.41 12.56
N PRO A 66 -3.66 2.93 13.80
CA PRO A 66 -4.20 3.59 14.98
C PRO A 66 -3.67 5.02 15.01
N GLU A 67 -4.59 5.96 14.99
CA GLU A 67 -4.28 7.38 15.07
C GLU A 67 -3.42 7.66 16.31
N VAL A 68 -2.33 8.40 16.10
CA VAL A 68 -1.29 8.72 17.10
C VAL A 68 -1.80 9.73 18.13
N ARG A 69 -3.02 9.55 18.64
CA ARG A 69 -3.55 10.30 19.78
C ARG A 69 -3.19 9.63 21.11
N ALA A 70 -2.53 8.46 21.07
CA ALA A 70 -2.16 7.68 22.25
C ALA A 70 -0.68 7.82 22.67
N ILE A 71 0.20 8.43 21.87
CA ILE A 71 1.65 8.52 22.20
C ILE A 71 2.01 9.80 22.98
N LEU A 72 1.08 10.75 23.13
CA LEU A 72 1.31 12.03 23.83
C LEU A 72 0.82 12.05 25.30
N MET A 73 0.49 10.90 25.88
CA MET A 73 0.22 10.78 27.33
C MET A 73 1.39 10.03 28.01
N VAL A 74 2.55 10.67 28.08
CA VAL A 74 3.66 10.32 28.98
C VAL A 74 4.20 11.59 29.61
#